data_AF-A0A4Y3FVR6-F1
#
_entry.id   AF-A0A4Y3FVR6-F1
#
_cell.length_a   1.000
_cell.length_b   1.000
_cell.length_c   1.000
_cell.angle_alpha   90.00
_cell.angle_beta   90.00
_cell.angle_gamma   90.00
#
_symmetry.space_group_name_H-M   'P 1'
#
loop_
_entity.id
_entity.type
_entity.pdbx_description
1 polymer ?
#
loop_
_entity_poly.entity_id
_entity_poly.type
_entity_poly.pdbx_seq_one_letter_code
_entity_poly.pdbx_strand_id
1 'polypeptide(L)'
;MIKQKIWKKSLLVSIIITTKNEEKNIANCLESIRTQSYPSEKIEIIVVDNNSTDRTNDKYIQKSGKDDPIIKKQLGLWYRFFKVFIENGKWKRLKRNPALTVAMYVLGIIRRMYVMNKGRR
;
A
#
# COMPACT_ATOMS: atom_id res chain seq x y z
N MET A 1 9.17 32.49 13.37
CA MET A 1 9.53 32.65 11.93
C MET A 1 10.54 31.64 11.36
N ILE A 2 11.19 30.79 12.17
CA ILE A 2 12.25 29.87 11.67
C ILE A 2 11.69 28.57 11.04
N LYS A 3 10.56 28.05 11.53
CA LYS A 3 9.98 26.79 11.02
C LYS A 3 9.68 26.82 9.52
N GLN A 4 9.11 27.91 8.99
CA GLN A 4 8.69 27.98 7.58
C GLN A 4 9.85 27.96 6.56
N LYS A 5 11.08 28.34 6.95
CA LYS A 5 12.19 28.51 6.01
C LYS A 5 12.88 27.19 5.60
N ILE A 6 12.79 26.15 6.44
CA ILE A 6 13.44 24.84 6.22
C ILE A 6 12.60 23.93 5.31
N TRP A 7 11.26 24.07 5.32
CA TRP A 7 10.35 23.23 4.55
C TRP A 7 10.19 23.60 3.08
N LYS A 8 10.92 24.62 2.59
CA LYS A 8 10.81 25.14 1.21
C LYS A 8 11.06 24.08 0.13
N LYS A 9 11.70 22.95 0.48
CA LYS A 9 11.87 21.77 -0.38
C LYS A 9 11.81 20.46 0.43
N SER A 10 10.69 20.17 1.06
CA SER A 10 10.49 18.85 1.70
C SER A 10 10.25 17.76 0.66
N LEU A 11 10.97 16.64 0.78
CA LEU A 11 10.89 15.46 -0.09
C LEU A 11 9.64 14.62 0.24
N LEU A 12 9.27 13.70 -0.65
CA LEU A 12 8.31 12.66 -0.29
C LEU A 12 9.03 11.60 0.55
N VAL A 13 8.47 11.24 1.69
CA VAL A 13 9.00 10.21 2.60
C VAL A 13 8.02 9.04 2.65
N SER A 14 8.47 7.86 2.26
CA SER A 14 7.68 6.62 2.34
C SER A 14 8.10 5.79 3.55
N ILE A 15 7.17 5.54 4.45
CA ILE A 15 7.36 4.75 5.67
C ILE A 15 6.70 3.39 5.45
N ILE A 16 7.50 2.32 5.46
CA ILE A 16 7.01 0.94 5.32
C ILE A 16 6.95 0.31 6.71
N ILE A 17 5.75 -0.10 7.13
CA ILE A 17 5.51 -0.72 8.45
C ILE A 17 5.14 -2.18 8.23
N THR A 18 6.01 -3.10 8.63
CA THR A 18 5.71 -4.53 8.63
C THR A 18 5.07 -4.91 9.95
N THR A 19 3.89 -5.53 9.92
CA THR A 19 3.13 -5.90 11.13
C THR A 19 2.91 -7.41 11.21
N LYS A 20 2.93 -7.94 12.43
CA LYS A 20 2.46 -9.29 12.74
C LYS A 20 1.90 -9.33 14.15
N ASN A 21 0.59 -9.50 14.29
CA ASN A 21 -0.12 -9.54 15.57
C ASN A 21 0.11 -8.29 16.45
N GLU A 22 -0.01 -7.09 15.85
CA GLU A 22 0.29 -5.80 16.48
C GLU A 22 -0.98 -4.96 16.73
N GLU A 23 -2.13 -5.60 16.97
CA GLU A 23 -3.43 -4.90 17.14
C GLU A 23 -3.41 -3.83 18.23
N LYS A 24 -2.58 -4.03 19.27
CA LYS A 24 -2.48 -3.13 20.44
C LYS A 24 -1.63 -1.89 20.15
N ASN A 25 -0.62 -2.01 19.28
CA ASN A 25 0.40 -0.98 19.08
C ASN A 25 0.23 -0.23 17.76
N ILE A 26 -0.36 -0.86 16.74
CA ILE A 26 -0.45 -0.28 15.39
C ILE A 26 -1.17 1.07 15.39
N ALA A 27 -2.21 1.24 16.21
CA ALA A 27 -2.94 2.50 16.32
C ALA A 27 -2.08 3.64 16.87
N ASN A 28 -1.30 3.37 17.93
CA ASN A 28 -0.42 4.36 18.55
C ASN A 28 0.77 4.69 17.63
N CYS A 29 1.29 3.71 16.91
CA CYS A 29 2.34 3.90 15.91
C CYS A 29 1.88 4.82 14.76
N LEU A 30 0.68 4.59 14.23
CA LEU A 30 0.13 5.46 13.17
C LEU A 30 -0.13 6.88 13.67
N GLU A 31 -0.61 7.02 14.91
CA GLU A 31 -0.83 8.34 15.51
C GLU A 31 0.49 9.10 15.67
N SER A 32 1.54 8.44 16.17
CA SER A 32 2.83 9.08 16.39
C SER A 32 3.46 9.58 15.08
N ILE A 33 3.24 8.87 13.96
CA ILE A 33 3.67 9.30 12.62
C ILE A 33 2.84 10.49 12.14
N ARG A 34 1.53 10.51 12.38
CA ARG A 34 0.65 11.63 11.97
C ARG A 34 0.91 12.91 12.75
N THR A 35 1.35 12.82 13.99
CA THR A 35 1.67 13.97 14.85
C THR A 35 3.06 14.55 14.61
N GLN A 36 3.82 14.02 13.63
CA GLN A 36 5.15 14.54 13.33
C GLN A 36 5.09 15.98 12.83
N SER A 37 6.17 16.73 13.06
CA SER A 37 6.31 18.10 12.55
C SER A 37 6.52 18.17 11.03
N TYR A 38 6.58 17.02 10.35
CA TYR A 38 6.74 16.89 8.91
C TYR A 38 5.38 17.02 8.21
N PRO A 39 5.26 17.73 7.07
CA PRO A 39 4.01 17.89 6.34
C PRO A 39 3.37 16.54 6.03
N SER A 40 2.14 16.35 6.52
CA SER A 40 1.42 15.08 6.41
C SER A 40 1.14 14.70 4.96
N GLU A 41 0.97 15.69 4.08
CA GLU A 41 0.79 15.51 2.64
C GLU A 41 2.03 14.97 1.91
N LYS A 42 3.19 14.95 2.58
CA LYS A 42 4.46 14.44 2.05
C LYS A 42 4.92 13.14 2.71
N ILE A 43 4.10 12.56 3.59
CA ILE A 43 4.33 11.25 4.20
C ILE A 43 3.43 10.24 3.50
N GLU A 44 4.03 9.19 2.95
CA GLU A 44 3.35 8.00 2.45
C GLU A 44 3.55 6.87 3.47
N ILE A 45 2.48 6.22 3.93
CA ILE A 45 2.56 5.11 4.88
C ILE A 45 2.07 3.82 4.21
N ILE A 46 2.94 2.82 4.12
CA ILE A 46 2.67 1.52 3.50
C ILE A 46 2.70 0.46 4.61
N VAL A 47 1.53 -0.04 5.00
CA VAL A 47 1.46 -1.14 5.98
C VAL A 47 1.46 -2.47 5.26
N VAL A 48 2.35 -3.37 5.67
CA VAL A 48 2.52 -4.71 5.12
C VAL A 48 2.25 -5.73 6.22
N ASP A 49 1.09 -6.35 6.15
CA ASP A 49 0.70 -7.38 7.10
C ASP A 49 1.33 -8.74 6.77
N ASN A 50 1.99 -9.34 7.75
CA ASN A 50 2.66 -10.64 7.63
C ASN A 50 1.77 -11.77 8.19
N ASN A 51 0.55 -11.87 7.65
CA ASN A 51 -0.44 -12.88 8.01
C ASN A 51 -0.77 -12.85 9.51
N SER A 52 -1.15 -11.67 10.02
CA SER A 52 -1.62 -11.56 11.39
C SER A 52 -2.89 -12.37 11.59
N THR A 53 -2.99 -13.05 12.73
CA THR A 53 -4.16 -13.83 13.13
C THR A 53 -5.14 -13.02 13.98
N ASP A 54 -4.76 -11.79 14.34
CA ASP A 54 -5.52 -10.86 15.17
C ASP A 54 -6.19 -9.75 14.33
N ARG A 55 -6.77 -8.74 15.00
CA ARG A 55 -7.48 -7.63 14.34
C ARG A 55 -6.56 -6.47 13.91
N THR A 56 -5.26 -6.73 13.69
CA THR A 56 -4.29 -5.70 13.25
C THR A 56 -4.76 -4.98 11.98
N ASN A 57 -5.27 -5.72 10.99
CA ASN A 57 -5.75 -5.16 9.72
C ASN A 57 -6.99 -4.29 9.90
N ASP A 58 -7.95 -4.72 10.74
CA ASP A 58 -9.17 -3.95 11.01
C ASP A 58 -8.85 -2.62 11.70
N LYS A 59 -7.91 -2.63 12.65
CA LYS A 59 -7.44 -1.43 13.35
C LYS A 59 -6.75 -0.45 12.40
N TYR A 60 -5.90 -0.97 11.50
CA TYR A 60 -5.28 -0.15 10.45
C TYR A 60 -6.33 0.49 9.53
N ILE A 61 -7.28 -0.28 9.01
CA ILE A 61 -8.32 0.22 8.09
C ILE A 61 -9.21 1.25 8.78
N GLN A 62 -9.58 1.03 10.04
CA GLN A 62 -10.38 1.96 10.83
C GLN A 62 -9.66 3.32 11.00
N LYS A 63 -8.37 3.31 11.32
CA LYS A 63 -7.59 4.53 11.59
C LYS A 63 -7.16 5.26 10.32
N SER A 64 -6.91 4.52 9.24
CA SER A 64 -6.48 5.07 7.95
C SER A 64 -7.63 5.67 7.15
N GLY A 65 -8.87 5.25 7.40
CA GLY A 65 -10.04 5.68 6.64
C GLY A 65 -10.19 4.82 5.37
N LYS A 66 -11.40 4.31 5.13
CA LYS A 66 -11.69 3.37 4.03
C LYS A 66 -11.41 3.95 2.63
N ASP A 67 -11.29 5.27 2.52
CA ASP A 67 -11.05 5.99 1.27
C ASP A 67 -9.60 6.39 1.02
N ASP A 68 -8.67 5.96 1.88
CA ASP A 68 -7.26 6.27 1.67
C ASP A 68 -6.78 5.73 0.31
N PRO A 69 -6.25 6.61 -0.58
CA PRO A 69 -5.79 6.22 -1.90
C PRO A 69 -4.66 5.20 -1.86
N ILE A 70 -3.87 5.14 -0.78
CA ILE A 70 -2.78 4.19 -0.60
C ILE A 70 -3.33 2.78 -0.35
N ILE A 71 -4.39 2.63 0.47
CA ILE A 71 -5.07 1.34 0.69
C ILE A 71 -5.67 0.81 -0.61
N LYS A 72 -6.34 1.68 -1.38
CA LYS A 72 -6.90 1.31 -2.70
C LYS A 72 -5.81 0.89 -3.70
N LYS A 73 -4.61 1.47 -3.62
CA LYS A 73 -3.45 1.10 -4.45
C LYS A 73 -2.78 -0.20 -3.98
N GLN A 74 -2.61 -0.40 -2.68
CA GLN A 74 -1.95 -1.58 -2.12
C GLN A 74 -2.79 -2.85 -2.23
N LEU A 75 -4.10 -2.76 -1.92
CA LEU A 75 -4.98 -3.92 -1.81
C LEU A 75 -5.95 -4.06 -3.00
N GLY A 76 -6.10 -3.01 -3.82
CA GLY A 76 -7.05 -2.99 -4.91
C GLY A 76 -6.71 -3.99 -6.01
N LEU A 77 -7.51 -5.06 -6.11
CA LEU A 77 -7.51 -5.98 -7.25
C LEU A 77 -7.56 -5.23 -8.59
N TRP A 78 -8.41 -4.20 -8.66
CA TRP A 78 -8.58 -3.38 -9.85
C TRP A 78 -7.32 -2.57 -10.20
N TYR A 79 -6.57 -2.10 -9.20
CA TYR A 79 -5.32 -1.38 -9.44
C TYR A 79 -4.25 -2.30 -10.03
N ARG A 80 -4.09 -3.48 -9.43
CA ARG A 80 -3.06 -4.46 -9.74
C ARG A 80 -3.23 -5.10 -11.12
N PHE A 81 -4.46 -5.29 -11.58
CA PHE A 81 -4.73 -5.92 -12.87
C PHE A 81 -4.97 -4.92 -14.02
N PHE A 82 -5.50 -3.72 -13.74
CA PHE A 82 -5.94 -2.80 -14.79
C PHE A 82 -5.30 -1.41 -14.71
N LYS A 83 -5.36 -0.72 -13.57
CA LYS A 83 -4.94 0.70 -13.49
C LYS A 83 -3.44 0.92 -13.73
N VAL A 84 -2.56 0.05 -13.22
CA VAL A 84 -1.09 0.14 -13.40
C VAL A 84 -0.68 0.21 -14.88
N PHE A 85 -1.45 -0.41 -15.77
CA PHE A 85 -1.13 -0.47 -17.20
C PHE A 85 -1.68 0.70 -18.00
N ILE A 86 -2.72 1.35 -17.50
CA ILE A 86 -3.26 2.59 -18.07
C ILE A 86 -2.37 3.78 -17.65
N GLU A 87 -1.76 3.70 -16.47
CA GLU A 87 -0.85 4.72 -15.96
C GLU A 87 0.37 4.89 -16.87
N ASN A 88 0.57 6.12 -17.36
CA ASN A 88 1.70 6.55 -18.20
C ASN A 88 1.80 5.85 -19.57
N GLY A 89 0.67 5.40 -20.15
CA GLY A 89 0.68 4.85 -21.51
C GLY A 89 1.47 3.53 -21.63
N LYS A 90 1.61 2.79 -20.53
CA LYS A 90 2.26 1.47 -20.50
C LYS A 90 1.47 0.40 -21.26
N TRP A 91 0.19 0.64 -21.57
CA TRP A 91 -0.65 -0.21 -22.43
C TRP A 91 -0.04 -0.51 -23.82
N LYS A 92 0.84 0.34 -24.34
CA LYS A 92 1.57 0.11 -25.59
C LYS A 92 2.53 -1.07 -25.47
N ARG A 93 3.07 -1.33 -24.27
CA ARG A 93 3.93 -2.49 -23.97
C ARG A 93 3.13 -3.79 -23.94
N LEU A 94 1.87 -3.76 -23.50
CA LEU A 94 0.98 -4.94 -23.52
C LEU A 94 0.73 -5.41 -24.95
N LYS A 95 0.45 -4.48 -25.88
CA LYS A 95 0.23 -4.80 -27.30
C LYS A 95 1.49 -5.31 -28.01
N ARG A 96 2.68 -4.88 -27.57
CA ARG A 96 3.96 -5.26 -28.19
C ARG A 96 4.37 -6.70 -27.86
N ASN A 97 3.98 -7.22 -26.70
CA ASN A 97 4.34 -8.58 -26.25
C ASN A 97 3.12 -9.29 -25.63
N PRO A 98 2.21 -9.85 -26.44
CA PRO A 98 0.98 -10.48 -25.94
C PRO A 98 1.26 -11.73 -25.09
N ALA A 99 2.26 -12.55 -25.44
CA ALA A 99 2.61 -13.76 -24.69
C ALA A 99 3.10 -13.45 -23.26
N LEU A 100 4.00 -12.46 -23.09
CA LEU A 100 4.47 -12.02 -21.76
C LEU A 100 3.33 -11.42 -20.92
N THR A 101 2.38 -10.76 -21.58
CA THR A 101 1.19 -10.21 -20.94
C THR A 101 0.31 -11.32 -20.37
N VAL A 102 0.01 -12.35 -21.16
CA VAL A 102 -0.76 -13.52 -20.69
C VAL A 102 -0.04 -14.22 -19.54
N ALA A 103 1.27 -14.46 -19.65
CA ALA A 103 2.06 -15.08 -18.60
C ALA A 103 2.01 -14.28 -17.28
N MET A 104 2.12 -12.96 -17.35
CA MET A 104 2.02 -12.08 -16.19
C MET A 104 0.65 -12.18 -15.50
N TYR A 105 -0.46 -12.18 -16.26
CA TYR A 105 -1.79 -12.33 -15.68
C TYR A 105 -2.00 -13.71 -15.06
N VAL A 106 -1.54 -14.79 -15.73
CA VAL A 106 -1.57 -16.16 -15.20
C VAL A 106 -0.80 -16.27 -13.88
N LEU A 107 0.42 -15.72 -13.81
CA LEU A 107 1.20 -15.67 -12.58
C LEU A 107 0.49 -14.86 -11.48
N GLY A 108 -0.18 -13.76 -11.84
CA GLY A 108 -0.98 -12.97 -10.92
C GLY A 108 -2.14 -13.76 -10.30
N ILE A 109 -2.85 -14.56 -11.11
CA ILE A 109 -3.94 -15.43 -10.67
C ILE A 109 -3.41 -16.55 -9.77
N ILE A 110 -2.36 -17.25 -10.19
CA ILE A 110 -1.74 -18.33 -9.42
C ILE A 110 -1.24 -17.81 -8.06
N ARG A 111 -0.54 -16.67 -8.04
CA ARG A 111 -0.09 -16.04 -6.79
C ARG A 111 -1.28 -15.72 -5.88
N ARG A 112 -2.40 -15.25 -6.43
CA ARG A 112 -3.61 -14.97 -5.64
C ARG A 112 -4.22 -16.23 -5.07
N MET A 113 -4.35 -17.30 -5.87
CA MET A 113 -4.83 -18.61 -5.40
C MET A 113 -3.95 -19.15 -4.27
N TYR A 114 -2.63 -19.05 -4.42
CA TYR A 114 -1.68 -19.46 -3.40
C TYR A 114 -1.87 -18.67 -2.09
N VAL A 115 -1.98 -17.34 -2.16
CA VAL A 115 -2.21 -16.50 -0.97
C VAL A 115 -3.54 -16.82 -0.29
N MET A 116 -4.62 -17.02 -1.05
CA MET A 116 -5.94 -17.38 -0.49
C MET A 116 -5.94 -18.77 0.15
N ASN A 117 -5.18 -19.72 -0.41
CA ASN A 117 -5.02 -21.05 0.18
C ASN A 117 -4.11 -21.04 1.41
N LYS A 118 -3.15 -20.11 1.51
CA LYS A 118 -2.23 -20.00 2.65
C LYS A 118 -2.90 -19.41 3.90
N GLY A 119 -3.89 -18.52 3.75
CA GLY A 119 -4.67 -17.95 4.86
C GLY A 119 -5.77 -18.87 5.42
N ARG A 120 -5.80 -20.15 5.04
CA ARG A 120 -6.82 -21.15 5.42
C ARG A 120 -6.27 -22.29 6.29
N ARG A 121 -5.06 -22.14 6.83
CA ARG A 121 -4.42 -23.06 7.78
C ARG A 121 -4.00 -22.33 9.04
#